data_AF-A0A815LG85-F1
#
_entry.id   AF-A0A815LG85-F1
#
_cell.length_a   1.000
_cell.length_b   1.000
_cell.length_c   1.000
_cell.angle_alpha   90.00
_cell.angle_beta   90.00
_cell.angle_gamma   90.00
#
_symmetry.space_group_name_H-M   'P 1'
#
loop_
_entity.id
_entity.type
_entity.pdbx_description
1 polymer ?
#
loop_
_entity_poly.entity_id
_entity_poly.type
_entity_poly.pdbx_seq_one_letter_code
_entity_poly.pdbx_strand_id
1 'polypeptide(L)'
;MQSTIEKLREYCETDYRSLHEVIKLWTNVLSKCDLSILGDEKWSVLEQVFKSSLLCSNSYIARECLQQLNKYFSKTSPASITLNTMYFEFIGEFDKAKQIISTLLNDNETDDI
;
A
#
# COMPACT_ATOMS: atom_id res chain seq x y z
N MET A 1 -1.59 -12.56 18.15
CA MET A 1 -1.52 -11.28 17.40
C MET A 1 -0.09 -10.80 17.23
N GLN A 2 0.70 -10.66 18.30
CA GLN A 2 2.14 -10.35 18.21
C GLN A 2 2.90 -11.24 17.22
N SER A 3 2.72 -12.57 17.29
CA SER A 3 3.36 -13.52 16.37
C SER A 3 3.03 -13.30 14.87
N THR A 4 1.87 -12.72 14.54
CA THR A 4 1.49 -12.44 13.14
C THR A 4 2.20 -11.20 12.61
N ILE A 5 2.34 -10.17 13.44
CA ILE A 5 3.03 -8.93 13.10
C ILE A 5 4.53 -9.18 13.00
N GLU A 6 5.10 -9.98 13.91
CA GLU A 6 6.49 -10.41 13.85
C GLU A 6 6.80 -11.13 12.53
N LYS A 7 5.94 -12.06 12.10
CA LYS A 7 6.07 -12.72 10.78
C LYS A 7 5.98 -11.74 9.62
N LEU A 8 5.08 -10.75 9.68
CA LEU A 8 5.01 -9.71 8.64
C LEU A 8 6.30 -8.91 8.54
N ARG A 9 6.93 -8.58 9.68
CA ARG A 9 8.23 -7.89 9.70
C ARG A 9 9.34 -8.76 9.10
N GLU A 10 9.35 -10.05 9.38
CA GLU A 10 10.31 -10.99 8.79
C GLU A 10 10.15 -11.09 7.26
N TYR A 11 8.92 -10.99 6.75
CA TYR A 11 8.65 -11.04 5.31
C TYR A 11 8.99 -9.76 4.54
N CYS A 12 9.55 -8.74 5.20
CA CYS A 12 9.99 -7.52 4.55
C CYS A 12 11.21 -7.74 3.63
N GLU A 13 11.94 -8.87 3.74
CA GLU A 13 13.26 -9.01 3.11
C GLU A 13 13.39 -9.81 1.80
N THR A 14 12.50 -10.73 1.36
CA THR A 14 12.40 -11.27 -0.04
C THR A 14 11.59 -12.60 -0.13
N ASP A 15 11.22 -12.98 -1.37
CA ASP A 15 10.53 -14.20 -1.87
C ASP A 15 9.01 -14.06 -2.13
N TYR A 16 8.55 -14.44 -3.33
CA TYR A 16 7.15 -14.48 -3.74
C TYR A 16 6.26 -15.37 -2.84
N ARG A 17 6.85 -16.39 -2.20
CA ARG A 17 6.17 -17.23 -1.20
C ARG A 17 5.79 -16.44 0.06
N SER A 18 6.57 -15.44 0.45
CA SER A 18 6.23 -14.57 1.58
C SER A 18 5.05 -13.65 1.25
N LEU A 19 4.94 -13.19 -0.01
CA LEU A 19 3.81 -12.37 -0.47
C LEU A 19 2.47 -13.11 -0.39
N HIS A 20 2.44 -14.38 -0.79
CA HIS A 20 1.24 -15.21 -0.69
C HIS A 20 0.83 -15.43 0.78
N GLU A 21 1.82 -15.62 1.66
CA GLU A 21 1.55 -15.77 3.09
C GLU A 21 1.07 -14.44 3.71
N VAL A 22 1.58 -13.28 3.27
CA VAL A 22 1.06 -11.95 3.67
C VAL A 22 -0.42 -11.82 3.31
N ILE A 23 -0.82 -12.16 2.07
CA ILE A 23 -2.22 -12.11 1.63
C ILE A 23 -3.10 -13.09 2.41
N LYS A 24 -2.57 -14.28 2.70
CA LYS A 24 -3.27 -15.29 3.49
C LYS A 24 -3.45 -14.85 4.94
N LEU A 25 -2.43 -14.28 5.58
CA LEU A 25 -2.52 -13.73 6.93
C LEU A 25 -3.50 -12.56 6.99
N TRP A 26 -3.50 -11.69 5.97
CA TRP A 26 -4.49 -10.63 5.85
C TRP A 26 -5.92 -11.17 5.78
N THR A 27 -6.19 -12.07 4.83
CA THR A 27 -7.54 -12.59 4.56
C THR A 27 -8.07 -13.42 5.73
N ASN A 28 -7.21 -14.19 6.40
CA ASN A 28 -7.65 -15.09 7.45
C ASN A 28 -7.76 -14.43 8.83
N VAL A 29 -6.88 -13.46 9.12
CA VAL A 29 -6.70 -12.89 10.45
C VAL A 29 -6.91 -11.38 10.43
N LEU A 30 -6.03 -10.63 9.78
CA LEU A 30 -5.93 -9.17 10.02
C LEU A 30 -7.15 -8.39 9.52
N SER A 31 -7.74 -8.78 8.38
CA SER A 31 -8.96 -8.16 7.84
C SER A 31 -10.19 -8.30 8.74
N LYS A 32 -10.15 -9.22 9.71
CA LYS A 32 -11.23 -9.48 10.68
C LYS A 32 -10.96 -8.89 12.06
N CYS A 33 -9.76 -8.33 12.26
CA CYS A 33 -9.35 -7.75 13.53
C CYS A 33 -9.51 -6.22 13.53
N ASP A 34 -9.64 -5.65 14.72
CA ASP A 34 -9.49 -4.21 14.88
C ASP A 34 -8.01 -3.84 14.75
N LEU A 35 -7.63 -3.21 13.63
CA LEU A 35 -6.26 -2.79 13.35
C LEU A 35 -5.82 -1.60 14.21
N SER A 36 -6.71 -0.95 14.96
CA SER A 36 -6.37 0.18 15.83
C SER A 36 -5.37 -0.21 16.93
N ILE A 37 -5.40 -1.47 17.37
CA ILE A 37 -4.50 -2.05 18.39
C ILE A 37 -3.03 -2.04 17.97
N LEU A 38 -2.75 -1.91 16.67
CA LEU A 38 -1.40 -1.88 16.12
C LEU A 38 -0.78 -0.47 16.18
N GLY A 39 -1.54 0.54 16.60
CA GLY A 39 -1.07 1.93 16.64
C GLY A 39 -0.61 2.40 15.26
N ASP A 40 0.59 2.96 15.19
CA ASP A 40 1.18 3.47 13.94
C ASP A 40 1.64 2.35 12.99
N GLU A 41 1.92 1.16 13.51
CA GLU A 41 2.39 0.03 12.69
C GLU A 41 1.33 -0.47 11.70
N LYS A 42 0.04 -0.17 11.95
CA LYS A 42 -1.05 -0.54 11.04
C LYS A 42 -0.82 0.02 9.63
N TRP A 43 -0.19 1.18 9.51
CA TRP A 43 0.05 1.81 8.21
C TRP A 43 1.11 1.06 7.41
N SER A 44 2.19 0.64 8.07
CA SER A 44 3.21 -0.22 7.47
C SER A 44 2.64 -1.58 7.06
N VAL A 45 1.79 -2.18 7.90
CA VAL A 45 1.09 -3.44 7.58
C VAL A 45 0.18 -3.27 6.36
N LEU A 46 -0.62 -2.20 6.31
CA LEU A 46 -1.50 -1.90 5.19
C LEU A 46 -0.72 -1.70 3.88
N GLU A 47 0.42 -0.98 3.92
CA GLU A 47 1.29 -0.78 2.77
C GLU A 47 1.89 -2.10 2.27
N GLN A 48 2.34 -2.96 3.18
CA GLN A 48 2.90 -4.26 2.84
C GLN A 48 1.86 -5.17 2.19
N VAL A 49 0.64 -5.21 2.72
CA VAL A 49 -0.46 -5.97 2.15
C VAL A 49 -0.87 -5.41 0.79
N PHE A 50 -0.91 -4.08 0.64
CA PHE A 50 -1.16 -3.42 -0.63
C PHE A 50 -0.17 -3.88 -1.71
N LYS A 51 1.14 -3.74 -1.48
CA LYS A 51 2.19 -4.13 -2.43
C LYS A 51 2.13 -5.62 -2.76
N SER A 52 1.93 -6.46 -1.75
CA SER A 52 1.77 -7.91 -1.93
C SER A 52 0.53 -8.25 -2.78
N SER A 53 -0.55 -7.47 -2.63
CA SER A 53 -1.80 -7.68 -3.36
C SER A 53 -1.65 -7.36 -4.84
N LEU A 54 -0.92 -6.30 -5.18
CA LEU A 54 -0.60 -5.98 -6.58
C LEU A 54 0.20 -7.12 -7.23
N LEU A 55 1.23 -7.61 -6.56
CA LEU A 55 2.09 -8.70 -7.06
C LEU A 55 1.33 -10.02 -7.19
N CYS A 56 0.36 -10.28 -6.29
CA CYS A 56 -0.52 -11.45 -6.37
C CYS A 56 -1.74 -11.21 -7.28
N SER A 57 -1.81 -10.10 -8.01
CA SER A 57 -2.93 -9.72 -8.88
C SER A 57 -4.30 -9.67 -8.19
N ASN A 58 -4.33 -9.36 -6.89
CA ASN A 58 -5.57 -9.23 -6.11
C ASN A 58 -6.00 -7.77 -6.01
N SER A 59 -6.76 -7.30 -6.99
CA SER A 59 -7.23 -5.91 -7.07
C SER A 59 -8.15 -5.49 -5.93
N TYR A 60 -8.95 -6.42 -5.40
CA TYR A 60 -9.89 -6.15 -4.32
C TYR A 60 -9.16 -5.74 -3.03
N ILE A 61 -8.20 -6.58 -2.58
CA ILE A 61 -7.43 -6.30 -1.36
C ILE A 61 -6.56 -5.06 -1.56
N ALA A 62 -5.93 -4.90 -2.73
CA ALA A 62 -5.15 -3.71 -3.04
C ALA A 62 -5.99 -2.43 -2.90
N ARG A 63 -7.22 -2.42 -3.43
CA ARG A 63 -8.12 -1.28 -3.33
C ARG A 63 -8.53 -0.98 -1.88
N GLU A 64 -8.87 -2.01 -1.10
CA GLU A 64 -9.24 -1.84 0.31
C GLU A 64 -8.10 -1.24 1.13
N CYS A 65 -6.88 -1.75 0.98
CA CYS A 65 -5.71 -1.23 1.69
C CYS A 65 -5.41 0.22 1.26
N LEU A 66 -5.45 0.51 -0.03
CA LEU A 66 -5.21 1.86 -0.55
C LEU A 66 -6.24 2.88 -0.02
N GLN A 67 -7.52 2.51 0.06
CA GLN A 67 -8.56 3.38 0.62
C GLN A 67 -8.32 3.73 2.08
N GLN A 68 -7.74 2.82 2.86
CA GLN A 68 -7.39 3.08 4.25
C GLN A 68 -6.14 3.95 4.36
N LEU A 69 -5.11 3.69 3.54
CA LEU A 69 -3.87 4.47 3.49
C LEU A 69 -4.14 5.93 3.06
N ASN A 70 -5.05 6.14 2.09
CA ASN A 70 -5.47 7.47 1.62
C ASN A 70 -6.21 8.30 2.68
N LYS A 71 -6.70 7.69 3.78
CA LYS A 71 -7.27 8.42 4.92
C LYS A 71 -6.20 8.94 5.88
N TYR A 72 -5.03 8.31 5.89
CA TYR A 72 -3.92 8.66 6.77
C TYR A 72 -2.96 9.65 6.13
N PHE A 73 -2.58 9.38 4.89
CA PHE A 73 -1.66 10.23 4.17
C PHE A 73 -2.35 11.49 3.64
N SER A 74 -1.64 12.61 3.69
CA SER A 74 -1.97 13.76 2.84
C SER A 74 -2.02 13.30 1.39
N LYS A 75 -3.03 13.77 0.63
CA LYS A 75 -3.14 13.50 -0.82
C LYS A 75 -1.87 13.87 -1.58
N THR A 76 -1.18 14.91 -1.14
CA THR A 76 0.07 15.43 -1.75
C THR A 76 1.33 14.77 -1.21
N SER A 77 1.23 13.87 -0.23
CA SER A 77 2.42 13.19 0.28
C SER A 77 3.03 12.28 -0.82
N PRO A 78 4.35 12.21 -0.95
CA PRO A 78 5.01 11.32 -1.91
C PRO A 78 4.59 9.85 -1.75
N ALA A 79 4.36 9.39 -0.52
CA ALA A 79 3.86 8.04 -0.24
C ALA A 79 2.46 7.81 -0.83
N SER A 80 1.50 8.72 -0.57
CA SER A 80 0.16 8.65 -1.16
C SER A 80 0.22 8.61 -2.68
N ILE A 81 0.99 9.51 -3.29
CA ILE A 81 1.10 9.62 -4.75
C ILE A 81 1.69 8.34 -5.35
N THR A 82 2.76 7.80 -4.74
CA THR A 82 3.38 6.55 -5.17
C THR A 82 2.39 5.39 -5.13
N LEU A 83 1.67 5.22 -4.03
CA LEU A 83 0.72 4.12 -3.85
C LEU A 83 -0.47 4.21 -4.81
N ASN A 84 -1.03 5.42 -5.00
CA ASN A 84 -2.12 5.62 -5.96
C ASN A 84 -1.65 5.38 -7.40
N THR A 85 -0.44 5.84 -7.75
CA THR A 85 0.17 5.59 -9.06
C THR A 85 0.29 4.10 -9.34
N MET A 86 0.90 3.33 -8.43
CA MET A 86 1.05 1.87 -8.56
C MET A 86 -0.30 1.17 -8.78
N TYR A 87 -1.35 1.61 -8.08
CA TYR A 87 -2.67 1.04 -8.24
C TYR A 87 -3.30 1.37 -9.59
N PHE A 88 -3.20 2.63 -10.06
CA PHE A 88 -3.71 3.00 -11.38
C PHE A 88 -2.99 2.29 -12.52
N GLU A 89 -1.67 2.15 -12.44
CA GLU A 89 -0.90 1.34 -13.39
C GLU A 89 -1.35 -0.12 -13.38
N PHE A 90 -1.53 -0.71 -12.20
CA PHE A 90 -1.97 -2.09 -12.05
C PHE A 90 -3.35 -2.35 -12.67
N ILE A 91 -4.30 -1.42 -12.56
CA ILE A 91 -5.62 -1.56 -13.18
C ILE A 91 -5.68 -1.09 -14.66
N GLY A 92 -4.53 -0.70 -15.24
CA GLY A 92 -4.44 -0.27 -16.64
C GLY A 92 -4.87 1.18 -16.92
N GLU A 93 -5.07 1.98 -15.88
CA GLU A 93 -5.50 3.38 -15.94
C GLU A 93 -4.29 4.32 -16.03
N PHE A 94 -3.44 4.10 -17.04
CA PHE A 94 -2.15 4.79 -17.20
C PHE A 94 -2.27 6.30 -17.31
N ASP A 95 -3.35 6.82 -17.89
CA ASP A 95 -3.56 8.27 -18.01
C ASP A 95 -3.81 8.91 -16.64
N LYS A 96 -4.51 8.22 -15.74
CA LYS A 96 -4.70 8.68 -14.35
C LYS A 96 -3.41 8.61 -13.56
N ALA A 97 -2.63 7.53 -13.74
CA ALA A 97 -1.31 7.40 -13.12
C ALA A 97 -0.39 8.57 -13.52
N LYS A 98 -0.33 8.91 -14.82
CA LYS A 98 0.44 10.06 -15.31
C LYS A 98 -0.02 11.38 -14.71
N GLN A 99 -1.33 11.65 -14.67
CA GLN A 99 -1.86 12.88 -14.09
C GLN A 99 -1.44 13.06 -12.63
N ILE A 100 -1.48 11.99 -11.83
CA ILE A 100 -1.09 12.00 -10.42
C ILE A 100 0.40 12.31 -10.25
N ILE A 101 1.27 11.71 -11.07
CA ILE A 101 2.70 12.01 -11.07
C ILE A 101 2.96 13.46 -11.51
N SER A 102 2.25 13.94 -12.53
CA SER A 102 2.38 15.33 -12.98
C SER A 102 2.02 16.34 -11.90
N THR A 103 1.00 16.05 -11.07
CA THR A 103 0.69 16.88 -9.90
C THR A 103 1.85 16.89 -8.89
N LEU A 104 2.49 15.75 -8.63
CA LEU A 104 3.67 15.69 -7.75
C LEU A 104 4.83 16.53 -8.28
N LEU A 105 5.11 16.45 -9.58
CA LEU A 105 6.24 17.13 -10.20
C LEU A 105 6.01 18.64 -10.22
N ASN A 106 4.79 19.09 -10.54
CA ASN A 106 4.45 20.51 -10.54
C ASN A 106 4.42 21.12 -9.13
N ASP A 107 4.02 20.35 -8.10
CA ASP A 107 4.11 20.80 -6.70
C ASP A 107 5.57 20.85 -6.18
N ASN A 108 6.49 20.16 -6.85
CA ASN A 108 7.93 20.15 -6.55
C ASN A 108 8.76 20.91 -7.60
N GLU A 109 8.14 21.71 -8.48
CA GLU A 109 8.87 22.71 -9.27
C GLU A 109 9.45 23.72 -8.28
N THR A 110 10.65 23.37 -7.83
CA THR A 110 11.59 24.25 -7.18
C THR A 110 11.93 25.27 -8.26
N ASP A 111 11.73 26.55 -7.93
CA ASP A 111 12.06 27.69 -8.77
C ASP A 111 13.41 27.48 -9.48
N ASP A 112 13.39 27.36 -10.81
CA ASP A 112 14.59 27.45 -11.65
C ASP A 112 14.27 28.31 -12.88
N ILE A 113 14.32 29.65 -12.69
CA ILE A 113 14.89 30.63 -13.63
C ILE A 113 15.60 31.73 -12.83
#